data_AF-A0A969BZY7-F1
#
_entry.id   AF-A0A969BZY7-F1
#
_cell.length_a   1.000
_cell.length_b   1.000
_cell.length_c   1.000
_cell.angle_alpha   90.00
_cell.angle_beta   90.00
_cell.angle_gamma   90.00
#
_symmetry.space_group_name_H-M   'P 1'
#
loop_
_entity.id
_entity.type
_entity.pdbx_description
1 polymer ?
#
loop_
_entity_poly.entity_id
_entity_poly.type
_entity_poly.pdbx_seq_one_letter_code
_entity_poly.pdbx_strand_id
1 'polypeptide(L)'
;MPGFPELEGWSDEAIIKRLTAIRGIGQWSVEMLLMFQLQRWDVLPLGDLGLQMGMRDLYGLGELPKKKEMLDLAEPWRPYRSIATWYLWQSRDLANQTLLESWS
;
A
#
# COMPACT_ATOMS: atom_id res chain seq x y z
N MET A 1 14.02 1.80 -20.61
CA MET A 1 13.06 2.13 -19.55
C MET A 1 13.09 3.65 -19.41
N PRO A 2 11.96 4.35 -19.34
CA PRO A 2 11.96 5.79 -19.08
C PRO A 2 12.72 6.09 -17.79
N GLY A 3 13.42 7.22 -17.73
CA GLY A 3 14.08 7.67 -16.50
C GLY A 3 13.07 8.19 -15.47
N PHE A 4 13.44 8.25 -14.19
CA PHE A 4 12.55 8.75 -13.13
C PHE A 4 11.93 10.13 -13.40
N PRO A 5 12.66 11.14 -13.92
CA PRO A 5 12.07 12.45 -14.21
C PRO A 5 10.96 12.42 -15.27
N GLU A 6 10.99 11.45 -16.18
CA GLU A 6 9.94 11.30 -17.21
C GLU A 6 8.64 10.75 -16.61
N LEU A 7 8.75 9.87 -15.61
CA LEU A 7 7.61 9.24 -14.96
C LEU A 7 6.83 10.19 -14.04
N GLU A 8 7.46 11.24 -13.50
CA GLU A 8 6.80 12.19 -12.60
C GLU A 8 5.58 12.88 -13.23
N GLY A 9 5.62 13.13 -14.53
CA GLY A 9 4.52 13.73 -15.28
C GLY A 9 3.39 12.77 -15.67
N TRP A 10 3.55 11.47 -15.43
CA TRP A 10 2.57 10.45 -15.85
C TRP A 10 1.54 10.21 -14.75
N SER A 11 0.30 9.85 -15.12
CA SER A 11 -0.68 9.39 -14.15
C SER A 11 -0.27 8.03 -13.55
N ASP A 12 -0.72 7.76 -12.34
CA ASP A 12 -0.42 6.51 -11.64
C ASP A 12 -0.89 5.29 -12.44
N GLU A 13 -2.07 5.38 -13.08
CA GLU A 13 -2.61 4.32 -13.95
C GLU A 13 -1.74 4.07 -15.17
N ALA A 14 -1.19 5.13 -15.79
CA ALA A 14 -0.32 5.02 -16.94
C ALA A 14 1.00 4.33 -16.56
N ILE A 15 1.57 4.67 -15.40
CA ILE A 15 2.79 4.06 -14.87
C ILE A 15 2.54 2.58 -14.56
N ILE A 16 1.46 2.25 -13.84
CA ILE A 16 1.05 0.87 -13.53
C ILE A 16 0.93 0.06 -14.81
N LYS A 17 0.14 0.54 -15.78
CA LYS A 17 -0.06 -0.15 -17.07
C LYS A 17 1.26 -0.38 -17.82
N ARG A 18 2.15 0.61 -17.83
CA ARG A 18 3.41 0.54 -18.58
C ARG A 18 4.41 -0.44 -17.95
N LEU A 19 4.55 -0.39 -16.63
CA LEU A 19 5.58 -1.15 -15.92
C LEU A 19 5.16 -2.59 -15.65
N THR A 20 3.88 -2.86 -15.41
CA THR A 20 3.37 -4.24 -15.26
C THR A 20 3.45 -5.08 -16.54
N ALA A 21 3.65 -4.45 -17.70
CA ALA A 21 3.93 -5.16 -18.95
C ALA A 21 5.32 -5.82 -18.99
N ILE A 22 6.22 -5.47 -18.06
CA ILE A 22 7.55 -6.06 -17.96
C ILE A 22 7.44 -7.36 -17.17
N ARG A 23 7.93 -8.48 -17.75
CA ARG A 23 7.91 -9.79 -17.10
C ARG A 23 8.61 -9.73 -15.73
N GLY A 24 7.90 -10.12 -14.69
CA GLY A 24 8.39 -10.13 -13.30
C GLY A 24 8.02 -8.90 -12.47
N ILE A 25 7.43 -7.86 -13.07
CA ILE A 25 6.95 -6.68 -12.34
C ILE A 25 5.43 -6.77 -12.14
N GLY A 26 5.01 -7.00 -10.90
CA GLY A 26 3.60 -7.00 -10.51
C GLY A 26 3.07 -5.60 -10.16
N GLN A 27 1.75 -5.46 -10.06
CA GLN A 27 1.10 -4.20 -9.68
C GLN A 27 1.61 -3.68 -8.33
N TRP A 28 1.70 -4.55 -7.32
CA TRP A 28 2.21 -4.19 -5.99
C TRP A 28 3.62 -3.58 -6.06
N SER A 29 4.52 -4.14 -6.87
CA SER A 29 5.87 -3.59 -7.04
C SER A 29 5.86 -2.18 -7.65
N VAL A 30 4.93 -1.90 -8.57
CA VAL A 30 4.76 -0.57 -9.13
C VAL A 30 4.14 0.39 -8.11
N GLU A 31 3.21 -0.07 -7.28
CA GLU A 31 2.64 0.72 -6.19
C GLU A 31 3.72 1.11 -5.15
N MET A 32 4.66 0.22 -4.85
CA MET A 32 5.83 0.55 -4.00
C MET A 32 6.71 1.62 -4.65
N LEU A 33 6.93 1.54 -5.97
CA LEU A 33 7.64 2.57 -6.72
C LEU A 33 6.91 3.93 -6.64
N LEU A 34 5.59 3.93 -6.83
CA LEU A 34 4.78 5.14 -6.75
C LEU A 34 4.90 5.79 -5.37
N MET A 35 4.80 5.01 -4.30
CA MET A 35 4.88 5.52 -2.92
C MET A 35 6.27 6.06 -2.57
N PHE A 36 7.32 5.28 -2.80
CA PHE A 36 8.64 5.56 -2.22
C PHE A 36 9.59 6.31 -3.15
N GLN A 37 9.52 6.04 -4.46
CA GLN A 37 10.43 6.68 -5.42
C GLN A 37 9.80 7.92 -6.07
N LEU A 38 8.51 7.87 -6.37
CA LEU A 38 7.79 8.97 -7.02
C LEU A 38 6.96 9.80 -6.03
N GLN A 39 7.01 9.47 -4.74
CA GLN A 39 6.39 10.23 -3.66
C GLN A 39 4.91 10.53 -3.92
N ARG A 40 4.16 9.57 -4.49
CA ARG A 40 2.71 9.69 -4.68
C ARG A 40 2.00 9.51 -3.35
N TRP A 41 1.21 10.51 -2.95
CA TRP A 41 0.60 10.56 -1.62
C TRP A 41 -0.71 9.75 -1.50
N ASP A 42 -1.30 9.37 -2.64
CA ASP A 42 -2.64 8.81 -2.68
C ASP A 42 -2.71 7.39 -3.30
N VAL A 43 -1.76 6.54 -2.93
CA VAL A 43 -1.68 5.14 -3.36
C VAL A 43 -2.26 4.23 -2.28
N LEU A 44 -3.10 3.27 -2.69
CA LEU A 44 -3.66 2.25 -1.82
C LEU A 44 -3.37 0.86 -2.41
N PRO A 45 -2.33 0.15 -1.95
CA PRO A 45 -1.92 -1.12 -2.52
C PRO A 45 -2.86 -2.25 -2.09
N LEU A 46 -4.01 -2.39 -2.75
CA LEU A 46 -5.08 -3.34 -2.39
C LEU A 46 -4.64 -4.81 -2.35
N GLY A 47 -3.53 -5.16 -3.00
CA GLY A 47 -2.94 -6.49 -2.99
C GLY A 47 -1.98 -6.75 -1.83
N ASP A 48 -1.69 -5.74 -0.99
CA ASP A 48 -0.73 -5.83 0.11
C ASP A 48 -1.35 -6.55 1.32
N LEU A 49 -0.72 -7.67 1.72
CA LEU A 49 -1.19 -8.45 2.86
C LEU A 49 -1.03 -7.71 4.19
N GLY A 50 0.04 -6.92 4.35
CA GLY A 50 0.27 -6.11 5.54
C GLY A 50 -0.83 -5.07 5.75
N LEU A 51 -1.24 -4.40 4.69
CA LEU A 51 -2.36 -3.46 4.66
C LEU A 51 -3.67 -4.17 4.96
N GLN A 52 -3.96 -5.30 4.30
CA GLN A 52 -5.20 -6.06 4.56
C GLN A 52 -5.31 -6.46 6.04
N MET A 53 -4.24 -6.99 6.61
CA MET A 53 -4.21 -7.37 8.03
C MET A 53 -4.29 -6.13 8.93
N GLY A 54 -3.61 -5.03 8.57
CA GLY A 54 -3.67 -3.77 9.32
C GLY A 54 -5.07 -3.16 9.32
N MET A 55 -5.78 -3.20 8.19
CA MET A 55 -7.17 -2.74 8.09
C MET A 55 -8.12 -3.64 8.88
N ARG A 56 -7.92 -4.96 8.82
CA ARG A 56 -8.67 -5.90 9.66
C ARG A 56 -8.53 -5.53 11.14
N ASP A 57 -7.30 -5.30 11.59
CA ASP A 57 -7.01 -5.01 13.00
C ASP A 57 -7.53 -3.62 13.41
N LEU A 58 -7.35 -2.59 12.55
CA LEU A 58 -7.82 -1.23 12.80
C LEU A 58 -9.35 -1.13 12.92
N TYR A 59 -10.07 -1.84 12.06
CA TYR A 59 -11.54 -1.80 12.00
C TYR A 59 -12.21 -2.96 12.76
N GLY A 60 -11.45 -3.82 13.43
CA GLY A 60 -11.98 -4.96 14.19
C GLY A 60 -12.72 -5.98 13.35
N LEU A 61 -12.27 -6.23 12.12
CA LEU A 61 -12.92 -7.15 11.19
C LEU A 61 -12.60 -8.61 11.55
N GLY A 62 -13.58 -9.51 11.40
CA GLY A 62 -13.41 -10.94 11.68
C GLY A 62 -12.57 -11.69 10.62
N GLU A 63 -12.50 -11.15 9.40
CA GLU A 63 -11.73 -11.71 8.28
C GLU A 63 -10.97 -10.61 7.54
N LEU A 64 -10.08 -10.99 6.60
CA LEU A 64 -9.38 -10.00 5.79
C LEU A 64 -10.36 -9.25 4.89
N PRO A 65 -10.34 -7.90 4.86
CA PRO A 65 -11.27 -7.14 4.06
C PRO A 65 -11.04 -7.41 2.57
N LYS A 66 -12.14 -7.52 1.82
CA LYS A 66 -12.07 -7.66 0.36
C LYS A 66 -11.72 -6.32 -0.28
N LYS A 67 -11.19 -6.32 -1.50
CA LYS A 67 -10.78 -5.11 -2.22
C LYS A 67 -11.83 -3.98 -2.23
N LYS A 68 -13.11 -4.34 -2.40
CA LYS A 68 -14.21 -3.35 -2.37
C LYS A 68 -14.36 -2.70 -1.00
N GLU A 69 -14.35 -3.50 0.06
CA GLU A 69 -14.44 -3.02 1.44
C GLU A 69 -13.22 -2.18 1.81
N MET A 70 -12.03 -2.58 1.39
CA MET A 70 -10.81 -1.77 1.56
C MET A 70 -10.95 -0.40 0.90
N LEU A 71 -11.50 -0.34 -0.33
CA LEU A 71 -11.74 0.93 -1.03
C LEU A 71 -12.74 1.80 -0.25
N ASP A 72 -13.86 1.23 0.17
CA ASP A 72 -14.91 1.94 0.91
C ASP A 72 -14.37 2.49 2.25
N LEU A 73 -13.59 1.69 3.00
CA LEU A 73 -12.98 2.07 4.28
C LEU A 73 -11.83 3.08 4.14
N ALA A 74 -11.13 3.08 3.00
CA ALA A 74 -9.98 3.95 2.75
C ALA A 74 -10.36 5.26 2.04
N GLU A 75 -11.60 5.44 1.62
CA GLU A 75 -12.05 6.68 0.98
C GLU A 75 -11.82 7.93 1.85
N PRO A 76 -12.09 7.91 3.18
CA PRO A 76 -11.79 9.04 4.06
C PRO A 76 -10.30 9.37 4.19
N TRP A 77 -9.39 8.48 3.77
CA TRP A 77 -7.95 8.71 3.87
C TRP A 77 -7.40 9.57 2.73
N ARG A 78 -8.20 9.83 1.69
CA ARG A 78 -7.79 10.72 0.61
C ARG A 78 -7.52 12.15 1.11
N PRO A 79 -6.54 12.86 0.53
CA PRO A 79 -5.64 12.44 -0.55
C PRO A 79 -4.33 11.77 -0.06
N TYR A 80 -4.34 11.16 1.13
CA TYR A 80 -3.14 10.69 1.85
C TYR A 80 -3.14 9.18 2.10
N ARG A 81 -3.72 8.38 1.19
CA ARG A 81 -3.79 6.92 1.34
C ARG A 81 -2.42 6.25 1.47
N SER A 82 -1.36 6.81 0.89
CA SER A 82 0.01 6.31 1.05
C SER A 82 0.49 6.44 2.50
N ILE A 83 0.14 7.55 3.17
CA ILE A 83 0.52 7.81 4.56
C ILE A 83 -0.25 6.87 5.49
N ALA A 84 -1.56 6.72 5.28
CA ALA A 84 -2.38 5.79 6.07
C ALA A 84 -1.88 4.33 5.92
N THR A 85 -1.54 3.92 4.71
CA THR A 85 -0.94 2.60 4.43
C THR A 85 0.37 2.42 5.20
N TRP A 86 1.25 3.42 5.20
CA TRP A 86 2.50 3.36 5.95
C TRP A 86 2.28 3.22 7.46
N TYR A 87 1.36 3.99 8.04
CA TYR A 87 1.03 3.86 9.48
C TYR A 87 0.48 2.47 9.84
N LEU A 88 -0.30 1.86 8.95
CA LEU A 88 -0.80 0.50 9.15
C LEU A 88 0.30 -0.56 9.09
N TRP A 89 1.36 -0.37 8.30
CA TRP A 89 2.53 -1.24 8.39
C TRP A 89 3.26 -1.08 9.73
N GLN A 90 3.50 0.18 10.14
CA GLN A 90 4.20 0.46 11.40
C GLN A 90 3.46 -0.06 12.65
N SER A 91 2.12 0.05 12.67
CA SER A 91 1.33 -0.45 13.81
C SER A 91 1.49 -1.97 14.00
N ARG A 92 1.67 -2.70 12.89
CA ARG A 92 1.90 -4.15 12.90
C ARG A 92 3.30 -4.51 13.34
N ASP A 93 4.31 -3.78 12.87
CA ASP A 93 5.69 -4.00 13.28
C ASP A 93 5.84 -3.80 14.79
N LEU A 94 5.22 -2.75 15.34
CA LEU A 94 5.17 -2.50 16.78
C LEU A 94 4.46 -3.64 17.54
N ALA A 95 3.29 -4.08 17.07
CA ALA A 95 2.57 -5.20 17.69
C ALA A 95 3.40 -6.49 17.71
N ASN A 96 4.11 -6.78 16.62
CA ASN A 96 4.98 -7.96 16.54
C ASN A 96 6.16 -7.87 17.51
N GLN A 97 6.76 -6.69 17.69
CA GLN A 97 7.84 -6.46 18.65
C GLN A 97 7.37 -6.68 20.09
N THR A 98 6.25 -6.06 20.48
CA THR A 98 5.68 -6.23 21.83
C THR A 98 5.36 -7.69 22.13
N LEU A 99 4.85 -8.44 21.14
CA LEU A 99 4.65 -9.88 21.30
C LEU A 99 5.97 -10.58 21.58
N LEU A 100 7.01 -10.38 20.76
CA LEU A 100 8.31 -11.05 20.95
C LEU A 100 8.93 -10.78 22.33
N GLU A 101 8.84 -9.54 22.82
CA GLU A 101 9.31 -9.17 24.16
C GLU A 101 8.54 -9.88 25.29
N SER A 102 7.26 -10.23 25.07
CA SER A 102 6.47 -10.97 26.05
C SER A 102 6.79 -12.47 26.12
N TRP A 103 7.53 -13.01 25.13
CA TRP A 103 7.96 -14.41 25.06
C TRP A 103 9.47 -14.60 25.30
N SER A 104 10.18 -13.55 25.71
CA SER A 104 11.60 -13.55 26.09
C SER A 104 11.79 -13.33 27.59
#